data_AF-A0A9E3K0X5-F1
#
_entry.id   AF-A0A9E3K0X5-F1
#
_cell.length_a   1.000
_cell.length_b   1.000
_cell.length_c   1.000
_cell.angle_alpha   90.00
_cell.angle_beta   90.00
_cell.angle_gamma   90.00
#
_symmetry.space_group_name_H-M   'P 1'
#
loop_
_entity.id
_entity.type
_entity.pdbx_description
1 polymer ?
#
loop_
_entity_poly.entity_id
_entity_poly.type
_entity_poly.pdbx_seq_one_letter_code
_entity_poly.pdbx_strand_id
1 'polypeptide(L)'
;MTESFDVLFNANPYYFKGKGQVIVEQDFVRVRGRSRRAIRLPARAEHRLRMVDIVNVHTDGEYVGFHVLGVRENLVIGFTTADAATAQRLAALLPQRHTEDFAIAHSEREEFHDRIDYWSPSTPVIWGLLTLNIGIYFLMWLVRRGVSGRTLGSMLGWGWNSKIDAIVRSYQLIDWGAKKGSLTLHGEWWRMVTSLFLHGSLLHLLFNMIALWQVGQLVERLFGSLRFTALYLIAGVCGSLASVLWNPDVNSVGASGAIFGIVGGLLAFTRRENSGVPPTVVNDLRGSLLPFLVFNLAAGFLYPHTDNAAHLGGLAGGWLAGLLLARSLHVPAGRSMHERRLHRHL
;
A
#
# COMPACT_ATOMS: atom_id res chain seq x y z
N MET A 1 36.82 -16.42 -12.69
CA MET A 1 36.29 -16.97 -11.42
C MET A 1 34.81 -17.21 -11.63
N THR A 2 34.28 -18.36 -11.22
CA THR A 2 32.86 -18.70 -11.39
C THR A 2 32.23 -18.79 -10.00
N GLU A 3 31.24 -17.96 -9.71
CA GLU A 3 30.47 -18.00 -8.46
C GLU A 3 29.03 -18.39 -8.73
N SER A 4 28.43 -19.17 -7.83
CA SER A 4 27.05 -19.65 -7.97
C SER A 4 26.25 -19.30 -6.72
N PHE A 5 25.04 -18.80 -6.93
CA PHE A 5 24.14 -18.34 -5.89
C PHE A 5 22.80 -19.03 -6.03
N ASP A 6 22.30 -19.61 -4.95
CA ASP A 6 20.93 -20.09 -4.88
C ASP A 6 20.00 -18.91 -4.61
N VAL A 7 18.94 -18.80 -5.41
CA VAL A 7 18.03 -17.65 -5.38
C VAL A 7 16.57 -18.07 -5.49
N LEU A 8 15.67 -17.19 -5.12
CA LEU A 8 14.24 -17.26 -5.42
C LEU A 8 13.93 -16.25 -6.53
N PHE A 9 13.31 -16.68 -7.64
CA PHE A 9 12.96 -15.75 -8.71
C PHE A 9 11.69 -14.95 -8.38
N ASN A 10 11.78 -13.63 -8.52
CA ASN A 10 10.68 -12.68 -8.25
C ASN A 10 10.13 -12.11 -9.57
N ALA A 11 11.01 -11.62 -10.43
CA ALA A 11 10.67 -11.00 -11.72
C ALA A 11 11.66 -11.47 -12.78
N ASN A 12 11.16 -11.99 -13.90
CA ASN A 12 11.98 -12.38 -15.05
C ASN A 12 11.05 -12.67 -16.24
N PRO A 13 11.53 -12.54 -17.48
CA PRO A 13 10.72 -12.87 -18.66
C PRO A 13 10.69 -14.37 -18.99
N TYR A 14 11.47 -15.17 -18.27
CA TYR A 14 11.65 -16.59 -18.56
C TYR A 14 10.58 -17.44 -17.88
N TYR A 15 9.64 -16.79 -17.19
CA TYR A 15 8.58 -17.42 -16.39
C TYR A 15 9.14 -18.39 -15.35
N PHE A 16 10.37 -18.13 -14.88
CA PHE A 16 10.94 -18.84 -13.74
C PHE A 16 10.16 -18.49 -12.49
N LYS A 17 9.73 -19.53 -11.76
CA LYS A 17 9.04 -19.41 -10.47
C LYS A 17 9.73 -20.26 -9.42
N GLY A 18 9.88 -19.71 -8.22
CA GLY A 18 10.48 -20.41 -7.09
C GLY A 18 11.99 -20.47 -7.16
N LYS A 19 12.57 -21.51 -6.55
CA LYS A 19 14.02 -21.66 -6.40
C LYS A 19 14.74 -21.85 -7.74
N GLY A 20 15.91 -21.24 -7.86
CA GLY A 20 16.81 -21.34 -8.99
C GLY A 20 18.24 -20.97 -8.62
N GLN A 21 19.07 -20.78 -9.64
CA GLN A 21 20.48 -20.45 -9.49
C GLN A 21 20.88 -19.31 -10.42
N VAL A 22 21.72 -18.43 -9.92
CA VAL A 22 22.44 -17.41 -10.68
C VAL A 22 23.92 -17.74 -10.60
N ILE A 23 24.53 -17.96 -11.76
CA ILE A 23 25.94 -18.31 -11.89
C ILE A 23 26.63 -17.16 -12.60
N VAL A 24 27.57 -16.52 -11.92
CA VAL A 24 28.33 -15.39 -12.42
C VAL A 24 29.67 -15.89 -12.94
N GLU A 25 29.91 -15.67 -14.22
CA GLU A 25 31.16 -15.96 -14.92
C GLU A 25 31.81 -14.66 -15.38
N GLN A 26 33.01 -14.76 -15.96
CA GLN A 26 33.78 -13.60 -16.40
C GLN A 26 33.04 -12.74 -17.42
N ASP A 27 32.45 -13.36 -18.46
CA ASP A 27 31.79 -12.63 -19.56
C ASP A 27 30.25 -12.77 -19.55
N PHE A 28 29.72 -13.65 -18.69
CA PHE A 28 28.31 -14.02 -18.72
C PHE A 28 27.72 -14.23 -17.34
N VAL A 29 26.41 -14.03 -17.25
CA VAL A 29 25.59 -14.45 -16.12
C VAL A 29 24.61 -15.51 -16.63
N ARG A 30 24.62 -16.69 -16.00
CA ARG A 30 23.68 -17.76 -16.29
C ARG A 30 22.60 -17.80 -15.23
N VAL A 31 21.36 -17.79 -15.70
CA VAL A 31 20.16 -17.78 -14.86
C VAL A 31 19.41 -19.07 -15.10
N ARG A 32 19.34 -19.94 -14.09
CA ARG A 32 18.78 -21.29 -14.18
C ARG A 32 17.57 -21.45 -13.27
N GLY A 33 16.43 -21.85 -13.83
CA GLY A 33 15.18 -21.98 -13.08
C GLY A 33 14.24 -23.02 -13.64
N ARG A 34 13.17 -23.31 -12.90
CA ARG A 34 12.02 -24.05 -13.42
C ARG A 34 11.03 -23.08 -14.05
N SER A 35 10.88 -23.15 -15.38
CA SER A 35 9.91 -22.34 -16.11
C SER A 35 8.53 -23.01 -16.08
N ARG A 36 7.50 -22.25 -15.70
CA ARG A 36 6.09 -22.68 -15.78
C ARG A 36 5.33 -21.75 -16.71
N ARG A 37 5.26 -22.11 -18.00
CA ARG A 37 4.23 -21.54 -18.90
C ARG A 37 2.92 -22.28 -18.64
N ALA A 38 1.80 -21.54 -18.54
CA ALA A 38 0.50 -22.01 -18.06
C ALA A 38 -0.10 -23.27 -18.75
N ILE A 39 0.51 -23.75 -19.84
CA ILE A 39 0.01 -24.86 -20.67
C ILE A 39 1.02 -26.05 -20.72
N ARG A 40 2.25 -25.92 -20.19
CA ARG A 40 3.27 -26.99 -20.26
C ARG A 40 3.76 -27.40 -18.88
N LEU A 41 4.17 -28.68 -18.78
CA LEU A 41 4.86 -29.20 -17.60
C LEU A 41 6.10 -28.34 -17.26
N PRO A 42 6.43 -28.17 -15.98
CA PRO A 42 7.57 -27.35 -15.57
C PRO A 42 8.87 -27.95 -16.10
N ALA A 43 9.60 -27.20 -16.93
CA ALA A 43 10.90 -27.61 -17.45
C ALA A 43 12.02 -26.79 -16.79
N ARG A 44 13.16 -27.42 -16.51
CA ARG A 44 14.38 -26.68 -16.18
C ARG A 44 14.86 -25.99 -17.45
N ALA A 45 15.08 -24.68 -17.38
CA ALA A 45 15.74 -23.93 -18.45
C ALA A 45 16.86 -23.07 -17.86
N GLU A 46 17.79 -22.71 -18.73
CA GLU A 46 18.95 -21.88 -18.44
C GLU A 46 19.03 -20.79 -19.51
N HIS A 47 19.23 -19.56 -19.09
CA HIS A 47 19.46 -18.43 -19.97
C HIS A 47 20.80 -17.80 -19.67
N ARG A 48 21.54 -17.48 -20.73
CA ARG A 48 22.87 -16.88 -20.66
C ARG A 48 22.78 -15.42 -21.09
N LEU A 49 23.25 -14.53 -20.23
CA LEU A 49 23.23 -13.08 -20.41
C LEU A 49 24.67 -12.60 -20.52
N ARG A 50 24.97 -11.72 -21.47
CA ARG A 50 26.31 -11.14 -21.57
C ARG A 50 26.47 -10.07 -20.49
N MET A 51 27.63 -10.04 -19.83
CA MET A 51 27.96 -8.97 -18.88
C MET A 51 27.82 -7.58 -19.51
N VAL A 52 28.16 -7.45 -20.80
CA VAL A 52 28.09 -6.17 -21.52
C VAL A 52 26.67 -5.64 -21.70
N ASP A 53 25.66 -6.51 -21.60
CA ASP A 53 24.26 -6.11 -21.75
C ASP A 53 23.60 -5.82 -20.39
N ILE A 54 24.23 -6.18 -19.28
CA ILE A 54 23.71 -5.96 -17.94
C ILE A 54 23.99 -4.51 -17.49
N VAL A 55 22.94 -3.85 -17.04
CA VAL A 55 22.96 -2.49 -16.49
C VAL A 55 21.98 -2.37 -15.32
N ASN A 56 22.07 -1.27 -14.56
CA ASN A 56 21.12 -0.91 -13.50
C ASN A 56 21.01 -1.97 -12.39
N VAL A 57 22.15 -2.56 -12.03
CA VAL A 57 22.23 -3.51 -10.92
C VAL A 57 21.95 -2.74 -9.62
N HIS A 58 21.01 -3.24 -8.84
CA HIS A 58 20.67 -2.65 -7.55
C HIS A 58 20.28 -3.74 -6.55
N THR A 59 20.38 -3.38 -5.26
CA THR A 59 19.96 -4.23 -4.16
C THR A 59 18.95 -3.51 -3.29
N ASP A 60 18.02 -4.27 -2.72
CA ASP A 60 17.08 -3.81 -1.70
C ASP A 60 16.93 -4.92 -0.66
N GLY A 61 17.69 -4.83 0.43
CA GLY A 61 17.85 -5.92 1.39
C GLY A 61 18.39 -7.19 0.73
N GLU A 62 17.57 -8.24 0.71
CA GLU A 62 17.91 -9.56 0.14
C GLU A 62 17.67 -9.65 -1.37
N TYR A 63 17.00 -8.65 -1.96
CA TYR A 63 16.68 -8.60 -3.38
C TYR A 63 17.85 -8.05 -4.19
N VAL A 64 18.08 -8.66 -5.36
CA VAL A 64 18.95 -8.13 -6.41
C VAL A 64 18.16 -8.03 -7.70
N GLY A 65 18.25 -6.88 -8.36
CA GLY A 65 17.62 -6.62 -9.65
C GLY A 65 18.59 -6.01 -10.64
N PHE A 66 18.45 -6.34 -11.93
CA PHE A 66 19.19 -5.68 -13.01
C PHE A 66 18.40 -5.71 -14.33
N HIS A 67 18.77 -4.83 -15.25
CA HIS A 67 18.20 -4.74 -16.60
C HIS A 67 19.15 -5.36 -17.63
N VAL A 68 18.60 -5.84 -18.73
CA VAL A 68 19.36 -6.37 -19.87
C VAL A 68 19.04 -5.57 -21.13
N LEU A 69 20.06 -4.94 -21.73
CA LEU A 69 19.95 -4.18 -22.97
C LEU A 69 19.68 -5.09 -24.18
N GLY A 70 18.99 -4.55 -25.20
CA GLY A 70 18.83 -5.22 -26.50
C GLY A 70 17.80 -6.36 -26.56
N VAL A 71 17.12 -6.67 -25.46
CA VAL A 71 15.97 -7.58 -25.41
C VAL A 71 14.70 -6.72 -25.26
N ARG A 72 13.55 -7.18 -25.79
CA ARG A 72 12.22 -6.49 -25.71
C ARG A 72 12.12 -5.62 -24.46
N GLU A 73 11.91 -4.32 -24.67
CA GLU A 73 12.09 -3.20 -23.74
C GLU A 73 12.00 -3.53 -22.24
N ASN A 74 13.00 -3.09 -21.48
CA ASN A 74 13.01 -2.99 -20.01
C ASN A 74 12.76 -4.29 -19.25
N LEU A 75 13.49 -5.32 -19.66
CA LEU A 75 13.45 -6.62 -19.04
C LEU A 75 14.19 -6.62 -17.69
N VAL A 76 13.44 -6.58 -16.59
CA VAL A 76 14.00 -6.70 -15.24
C VAL A 76 14.18 -8.18 -14.89
N ILE A 77 15.39 -8.54 -14.47
CA ILE A 77 15.68 -9.81 -13.83
C ILE A 77 15.92 -9.53 -12.36
N GLY A 78 15.02 -10.05 -11.53
CA GLY A 78 14.98 -9.82 -10.10
C GLY A 78 14.83 -11.12 -9.32
N PHE A 79 15.62 -11.27 -8.27
CA PHE A 79 15.62 -12.45 -7.42
C PHE A 79 16.02 -12.12 -5.98
N THR A 80 15.48 -12.89 -5.05
CA THR A 80 15.80 -12.82 -3.61
C THR A 80 16.85 -13.86 -3.26
N THR A 81 17.89 -13.44 -2.55
CA THR A 81 18.97 -14.30 -2.04
C THR A 81 18.66 -14.78 -0.61
N ALA A 82 19.59 -15.51 0.02
CA ALA A 82 19.40 -16.00 1.39
C ALA A 82 19.44 -14.89 2.45
N ASP A 83 20.24 -13.85 2.22
CA ASP A 83 20.44 -12.73 3.12
C ASP A 83 21.01 -11.51 2.36
N ALA A 84 20.96 -10.33 3.00
CA ALA A 84 21.42 -9.09 2.38
C ALA A 84 22.92 -9.08 2.04
N ALA A 85 23.76 -9.80 2.79
CA ALA A 85 25.19 -9.89 2.52
C ALA A 85 25.46 -10.66 1.21
N THR A 86 24.69 -11.73 0.97
CA THR A 86 24.71 -12.51 -0.27
C THR A 86 24.22 -11.68 -1.45
N ALA A 87 23.15 -10.91 -1.27
CA ALA A 87 22.67 -9.97 -2.28
C ALA A 87 23.75 -8.96 -2.69
N GLN A 88 24.41 -8.34 -1.71
CA GLN A 88 25.50 -7.39 -1.94
C GLN A 88 26.70 -8.04 -2.64
N ARG A 89 27.11 -9.24 -2.21
CA ARG A 89 28.20 -9.98 -2.86
C ARG A 89 27.88 -10.29 -4.31
N LEU A 90 26.67 -10.80 -4.59
CA LEU A 90 26.24 -11.09 -5.96
C LEU A 90 26.24 -9.81 -6.80
N ALA A 91 25.66 -8.73 -6.29
CA ALA A 91 25.60 -7.45 -6.99
C ALA A 91 26.99 -6.88 -7.28
N ALA A 92 27.96 -7.03 -6.36
CA ALA A 92 29.34 -6.58 -6.54
C ALA A 92 30.08 -7.32 -7.66
N LEU A 93 29.64 -8.54 -8.01
CA LEU A 93 30.20 -9.31 -9.13
C LEU A 93 29.58 -8.92 -10.49
N LEU A 94 28.51 -8.14 -10.49
CA LEU A 94 27.84 -7.67 -11.69
C LEU A 94 28.35 -6.28 -12.12
N PRO A 95 28.12 -5.86 -13.37
CA PRO A 95 28.57 -4.57 -13.87
C PRO A 95 27.87 -3.42 -13.16
N GLN A 96 28.63 -2.47 -12.64
CA GLN A 96 28.14 -1.27 -11.94
C GLN A 96 27.72 -0.14 -12.89
N ARG A 97 27.40 -0.46 -14.15
CA ARG A 97 27.03 0.55 -15.15
C ARG A 97 25.55 0.85 -15.04
N HIS A 98 25.23 2.13 -14.88
CA HIS A 98 23.85 2.61 -14.85
C HIS A 98 23.55 3.42 -16.11
N THR A 99 22.36 3.23 -16.67
CA THR A 99 21.81 4.17 -17.66
C THR A 99 21.55 5.49 -16.97
N GLU A 100 21.69 6.62 -17.68
CA GLU A 100 21.48 7.96 -17.13
C GLU A 100 20.11 8.12 -16.45
N ASP A 101 19.03 7.69 -17.13
CA ASP A 101 17.67 7.73 -16.59
C ASP A 101 17.53 6.96 -15.27
N PHE A 102 18.17 5.80 -15.15
CA PHE A 102 18.14 4.98 -13.93
C PHE A 102 18.93 5.65 -12.82
N ALA A 103 20.12 6.20 -13.11
CA ALA A 103 20.93 6.89 -12.12
C ALA A 103 20.18 8.09 -11.54
N ILE A 104 19.52 8.88 -12.40
CA ILE A 104 18.66 10.00 -11.99
C ILE A 104 17.51 9.50 -11.12
N ALA A 105 16.70 8.55 -11.61
CA ALA A 105 15.55 8.03 -10.86
C ALA A 105 15.95 7.40 -9.52
N HIS A 106 17.08 6.70 -9.46
CA HIS A 106 17.60 6.11 -8.23
C HIS A 106 18.01 7.20 -7.24
N SER A 107 18.78 8.20 -7.68
CA SER A 107 19.19 9.32 -6.82
C SER A 107 17.99 10.13 -6.28
N GLU A 108 16.98 10.37 -7.12
CA GLU A 108 15.75 11.06 -6.73
C GLU A 108 14.98 10.26 -5.65
N ARG A 109 14.90 8.93 -5.79
CA ARG A 109 14.25 8.07 -4.79
C ARG A 109 14.99 8.06 -3.47
N GLU A 110 16.32 7.94 -3.48
CA GLU A 110 17.13 8.02 -2.26
C GLU A 110 16.96 9.36 -1.56
N GLU A 111 17.05 10.47 -2.31
CA GLU A 111 16.85 11.80 -1.75
C GLU A 111 15.44 11.96 -1.18
N PHE A 112 14.43 11.47 -1.89
CA PHE A 112 13.05 11.48 -1.41
C PHE A 112 12.88 10.71 -0.10
N HIS A 113 13.47 9.51 0.00
CA HIS A 113 13.47 8.70 1.22
C HIS A 113 14.16 9.44 2.38
N ASP A 114 15.32 10.04 2.14
CA ASP A 114 16.00 10.83 3.17
C ASP A 114 15.13 12.02 3.62
N ARG A 115 14.44 12.72 2.69
CA ARG A 115 13.53 13.85 3.00
C ARG A 115 12.36 13.43 3.88
N ILE A 116 11.68 12.32 3.56
CA ILE A 116 10.57 11.83 4.38
C ILE A 116 11.06 11.33 5.75
N ASP A 117 12.25 10.72 5.82
CA ASP A 117 12.87 10.28 7.07
C ASP A 117 13.31 11.43 7.97
N TYR A 118 13.73 12.55 7.39
CA TYR A 118 14.04 13.76 8.13
C TYR A 118 12.78 14.34 8.81
N TRP A 119 11.66 14.40 8.09
CA TRP A 119 10.46 15.08 8.57
C TRP A 119 9.50 14.19 9.37
N SER A 120 9.40 12.90 9.04
CA SER A 120 8.45 11.96 9.65
C SER A 120 8.99 10.52 9.54
N PRO A 121 9.88 10.13 10.45
CA PRO A 121 10.52 8.81 10.43
C PRO A 121 9.59 7.66 10.85
N SER A 122 8.41 7.96 11.41
CA SER A 122 7.48 6.96 11.91
C SER A 122 6.02 7.32 11.60
N THR A 123 5.12 6.34 11.80
CA THR A 123 3.69 6.44 11.46
C THR A 123 2.79 6.01 12.65
N PRO A 124 2.85 6.71 13.79
CA PRO A 124 2.09 6.32 14.98
C PRO A 124 0.58 6.35 14.77
N VAL A 125 0.06 7.24 13.92
CA VAL A 125 -1.39 7.34 13.68
C VAL A 125 -1.89 6.12 12.92
N ILE A 126 -1.14 5.62 11.92
CA ILE A 126 -1.51 4.37 11.24
C ILE A 126 -1.62 3.22 12.23
N TRP A 127 -0.61 3.02 13.07
CA TRP A 127 -0.67 1.95 14.07
C TRP A 127 -1.82 2.14 15.06
N GLY A 128 -2.05 3.38 15.51
CA GLY A 128 -3.19 3.71 16.37
C GLY A 128 -4.54 3.40 15.71
N LEU A 129 -4.72 3.76 14.43
CA LEU A 129 -5.94 3.47 13.68
C LEU A 129 -6.13 1.96 13.47
N LEU A 130 -5.07 1.22 13.13
CA LEU A 130 -5.13 -0.24 13.00
C LEU A 130 -5.56 -0.89 14.32
N THR A 131 -4.88 -0.55 15.42
CA THR A 131 -5.20 -1.08 16.76
C THR A 131 -6.62 -0.74 17.17
N LEU A 132 -7.06 0.51 16.95
CA LEU A 132 -8.39 0.96 17.30
C LEU A 132 -9.47 0.21 16.52
N ASN A 133 -9.32 0.08 15.20
CA ASN A 133 -10.28 -0.62 14.35
C ASN A 133 -10.38 -2.11 14.67
N ILE A 134 -9.22 -2.78 14.84
CA ILE A 134 -9.16 -4.19 15.22
C ILE A 134 -9.75 -4.39 16.61
N GLY A 135 -9.43 -3.52 17.57
CA GLY A 135 -9.94 -3.56 18.94
C GLY A 135 -11.45 -3.36 19.01
N ILE A 136 -12.00 -2.37 18.30
CA ILE A 136 -13.45 -2.12 18.23
C ILE A 136 -14.17 -3.32 17.60
N TYR A 137 -13.66 -3.85 16.48
CA TYR A 137 -14.26 -5.03 15.87
C TYR A 137 -14.26 -6.25 16.80
N PHE A 138 -13.15 -6.48 17.51
CA PHE A 138 -13.07 -7.54 18.51
C PHE A 138 -14.04 -7.32 19.68
N LEU A 139 -14.19 -6.09 20.15
CA LEU A 139 -15.15 -5.72 21.19
C LEU A 139 -16.60 -5.96 20.74
N MET A 140 -16.96 -5.53 19.53
CA MET A 140 -18.28 -5.80 18.95
C MET A 140 -18.57 -7.30 18.87
N TRP A 141 -17.56 -8.10 18.49
CA TRP A 141 -17.67 -9.55 18.48
C TRP A 141 -17.84 -10.15 19.88
N LEU A 142 -17.09 -9.68 20.88
CA LEU A 142 -17.22 -10.12 22.28
C LEU A 142 -18.61 -9.86 22.86
N VAL A 143 -19.12 -8.63 22.69
CA VAL A 143 -20.45 -8.24 23.17
C VAL A 143 -21.52 -9.12 22.52
N ARG A 144 -21.41 -9.39 21.22
CA ARG A 144 -22.32 -10.31 20.53
C ARG A 144 -22.22 -11.75 21.03
N ARG A 145 -21.01 -12.23 21.36
CA ARG A 145 -20.80 -13.59 21.89
C ARG A 145 -21.51 -13.79 23.23
N GLY A 146 -21.47 -12.79 24.11
CA GLY A 146 -22.17 -12.81 25.40
C GLY A 146 -23.69 -12.88 25.27
N VAL A 147 -24.25 -12.35 24.18
CA VAL A 147 -25.70 -12.35 23.91
C VAL A 147 -26.17 -13.59 23.15
N SER A 148 -25.29 -14.28 22.40
CA SER A 148 -25.69 -15.35 21.45
C SER A 148 -25.04 -16.72 21.67
N GLY A 149 -24.17 -16.91 22.68
CA GLY A 149 -23.56 -18.22 22.99
C GLY A 149 -22.66 -18.81 21.89
N ARG A 150 -22.19 -18.01 20.92
CA ARG A 150 -21.48 -18.51 19.71
C ARG A 150 -20.00 -18.86 19.97
N THR A 151 -19.47 -19.80 19.17
CA THR A 151 -18.09 -20.35 19.23
C THR A 151 -17.06 -19.47 18.50
N LEU A 152 -15.75 -19.80 18.60
CA LEU A 152 -14.66 -19.12 17.87
C LEU A 152 -14.88 -19.10 16.34
N GLY A 153 -15.58 -20.10 15.79
CA GLY A 153 -15.98 -20.14 14.38
C GLY A 153 -16.87 -18.98 13.94
N SER A 154 -17.59 -18.33 14.86
CA SER A 154 -18.35 -17.10 14.59
C SER A 154 -17.48 -15.85 14.41
N MET A 155 -16.22 -15.89 14.85
CA MET A 155 -15.26 -14.80 14.67
C MET A 155 -14.75 -14.76 13.24
N LEU A 156 -14.46 -15.93 12.67
CA LEU A 156 -14.03 -16.14 11.28
C LEU A 156 -15.22 -16.10 10.32
N GLY A 157 -16.36 -16.66 10.73
CA GLY A 157 -17.61 -16.75 9.97
C GLY A 157 -18.48 -15.50 10.04
N TRP A 158 -17.91 -14.30 9.88
CA TRP A 158 -18.70 -13.12 9.49
C TRP A 158 -19.11 -13.21 8.02
N GLY A 159 -19.71 -14.34 7.65
CA GLY A 159 -20.11 -14.69 6.31
C GLY A 159 -21.17 -15.79 6.37
N TRP A 160 -22.32 -15.50 5.77
CA TRP A 160 -23.24 -16.50 5.21
C TRP A 160 -24.30 -17.17 6.09
N ASN A 161 -24.65 -16.65 7.27
CA ASN A 161 -25.70 -17.28 8.08
C ASN A 161 -27.06 -16.57 7.99
N SER A 162 -27.81 -16.81 6.91
CA SER A 162 -29.22 -16.40 6.71
C SER A 162 -29.49 -14.89 6.61
N LYS A 163 -30.63 -14.53 5.99
CA LYS A 163 -31.13 -13.14 5.95
C LYS A 163 -31.34 -12.55 7.35
N ILE A 164 -31.67 -13.39 8.34
CA ILE A 164 -31.94 -12.96 9.71
C ILE A 164 -30.66 -12.45 10.39
N ASP A 165 -29.51 -13.14 10.28
CA ASP A 165 -28.28 -12.62 10.89
C ASP A 165 -27.83 -11.31 10.22
N ALA A 166 -28.11 -11.12 8.93
CA ALA A 166 -27.81 -9.89 8.23
C ALA A 166 -28.64 -8.71 8.76
N ILE A 167 -29.93 -8.93 9.04
CA ILE A 167 -30.83 -7.95 9.65
C ILE A 167 -30.38 -7.62 11.08
N VAL A 168 -30.17 -8.64 11.93
CA VAL A 168 -29.72 -8.45 13.32
C VAL A 168 -28.39 -7.70 13.37
N ARG A 169 -27.44 -8.05 12.49
CA ARG A 169 -26.17 -7.34 12.37
C ARG A 169 -26.37 -5.86 12.00
N SER A 170 -27.29 -5.58 11.08
CA SER A 170 -27.57 -4.20 10.66
C SER A 170 -28.06 -3.34 11.84
N TYR A 171 -28.96 -3.86 12.66
CA TYR A 171 -29.42 -3.18 13.89
C TYR A 171 -28.30 -2.99 14.90
N GLN A 172 -27.52 -4.04 15.18
CA GLN A 172 -26.36 -3.94 16.07
C GLN A 172 -25.38 -2.86 15.59
N LEU A 173 -25.07 -2.82 14.29
CA LEU A 173 -24.18 -1.79 13.74
C LEU A 173 -24.74 -0.39 13.96
N ILE A 174 -26.06 -0.18 13.80
CA ILE A 174 -26.69 1.10 14.14
C ILE A 174 -26.47 1.43 15.63
N ASP A 175 -26.71 0.49 16.55
CA ASP A 175 -26.52 0.73 17.98
C ASP A 175 -25.06 1.10 18.32
N TRP A 176 -24.10 0.50 17.63
CA TRP A 176 -22.67 0.81 17.77
C TRP A 176 -22.24 2.13 17.12
N GLY A 177 -23.12 2.82 16.40
CA GLY A 177 -22.81 4.10 15.77
C GLY A 177 -22.61 4.07 14.26
N ALA A 178 -23.17 3.07 13.56
CA ALA A 178 -23.16 3.08 12.10
C ALA A 178 -23.88 4.31 11.56
N LYS A 179 -23.43 4.78 10.39
CA LYS A 179 -24.09 5.87 9.69
C LYS A 179 -25.43 5.36 9.18
N LYS A 180 -26.51 5.99 9.61
CA LYS A 180 -27.87 5.83 9.08
C LYS A 180 -28.44 7.22 8.82
N GLY A 181 -28.79 7.54 7.58
CA GLY A 181 -29.10 8.91 7.17
C GLY A 181 -30.17 9.57 8.04
N SER A 182 -31.26 8.84 8.34
CA SER A 182 -32.31 9.36 9.20
C SER A 182 -31.82 9.72 10.61
N LEU A 183 -30.95 8.94 11.24
CA LEU A 183 -30.42 9.26 12.57
C LEU A 183 -29.36 10.37 12.50
N THR A 184 -28.45 10.25 11.53
CA THR A 184 -27.35 11.20 11.34
C THR A 184 -27.87 12.63 11.12
N LEU A 185 -28.93 12.79 10.34
CA LEU A 185 -29.54 14.09 10.05
C LEU A 185 -30.42 14.65 11.18
N HIS A 186 -30.84 13.80 12.14
CA HIS A 186 -31.73 14.19 13.24
C HIS A 186 -31.01 14.24 14.60
N GLY A 187 -29.77 14.74 14.60
CA GLY A 187 -29.02 15.06 15.82
C GLY A 187 -27.89 14.08 16.16
N GLU A 188 -27.81 12.92 15.49
CA GLU A 188 -26.75 11.93 15.73
C GLU A 188 -25.59 12.08 14.73
N TRP A 189 -25.16 13.32 14.48
CA TRP A 189 -24.11 13.68 13.51
C TRP A 189 -22.77 12.99 13.78
N TRP A 190 -22.49 12.64 15.04
CA TRP A 190 -21.31 11.90 15.47
C TRP A 190 -21.16 10.54 14.76
N ARG A 191 -22.27 9.99 14.24
CA ARG A 191 -22.29 8.79 13.40
C ARG A 191 -21.41 8.90 12.16
N MET A 192 -21.21 10.11 11.65
CA MET A 192 -20.31 10.34 10.51
C MET A 192 -18.85 10.06 10.83
N VAL A 193 -18.47 10.07 12.12
CA VAL A 193 -17.12 9.80 12.61
C VAL A 193 -17.03 8.38 13.17
N THR A 194 -17.99 7.94 13.99
CA THR A 194 -17.94 6.61 14.59
C THR A 194 -18.03 5.50 13.54
N SER A 195 -18.78 5.72 12.44
CA SER A 195 -18.92 4.74 11.36
C SER A 195 -17.58 4.35 10.71
N LEU A 196 -16.57 5.23 10.74
CA LEU A 196 -15.23 4.97 10.20
C LEU A 196 -14.55 3.79 10.90
N PHE A 197 -14.91 3.53 12.15
CA PHE A 197 -14.24 2.55 13.01
C PHE A 197 -15.00 1.21 13.12
N LEU A 198 -16.23 1.17 12.63
CA LEU A 198 -17.06 -0.02 12.68
C LEU A 198 -16.86 -0.86 11.42
N HIS A 199 -16.84 -2.19 11.58
CA HIS A 199 -16.67 -3.10 10.44
C HIS A 199 -17.72 -4.20 10.45
N GLY A 200 -18.37 -4.36 9.28
CA GLY A 200 -19.47 -5.29 9.07
C GLY A 200 -19.06 -6.73 8.75
N SER A 201 -17.76 -7.06 8.70
CA SER A 201 -17.22 -8.43 8.61
C SER A 201 -15.70 -8.45 8.81
N LEU A 202 -15.14 -9.65 9.05
CA LEU A 202 -13.69 -9.83 9.23
C LEU A 202 -12.94 -9.54 7.93
N LEU A 203 -13.47 -10.00 6.79
CA LEU A 203 -12.90 -9.69 5.48
C LEU A 203 -12.97 -8.19 5.19
N HIS A 204 -14.09 -7.55 5.54
CA HIS A 204 -14.23 -6.10 5.38
C HIS A 204 -13.20 -5.35 6.24
N LEU A 205 -13.00 -5.74 7.50
CA LEU A 205 -11.92 -5.21 8.34
C LEU A 205 -10.56 -5.46 7.72
N LEU A 206 -10.24 -6.71 7.37
CA LEU A 206 -8.94 -7.11 6.85
C LEU A 206 -8.55 -6.28 5.62
N PHE A 207 -9.44 -6.16 4.63
CA PHE A 207 -9.15 -5.38 3.43
C PHE A 207 -9.00 -3.89 3.71
N ASN A 208 -9.79 -3.31 4.62
CA ASN A 208 -9.59 -1.91 5.04
C ASN A 208 -8.25 -1.73 5.75
N MET A 209 -7.87 -2.64 6.65
CA MET A 209 -6.62 -2.52 7.40
C MET A 209 -5.39 -2.70 6.51
N ILE A 210 -5.44 -3.62 5.54
CA ILE A 210 -4.39 -3.78 4.53
C ILE A 210 -4.27 -2.50 3.68
N ALA A 211 -5.39 -1.97 3.19
CA ALA A 211 -5.40 -0.75 2.37
C ALA A 211 -4.92 0.48 3.16
N LEU A 212 -5.39 0.63 4.40
CA LEU A 212 -4.98 1.71 5.30
C LEU A 212 -3.49 1.63 5.62
N TRP A 213 -2.96 0.43 5.90
CA TRP A 213 -1.54 0.25 6.16
C TRP A 213 -0.71 0.58 4.92
N GLN A 214 -1.03 0.03 3.75
CA GLN A 214 -0.23 0.25 2.53
C GLN A 214 -0.16 1.72 2.12
N VAL A 215 -1.32 2.39 1.98
CA VAL A 215 -1.35 3.77 1.50
C VAL A 215 -1.07 4.75 2.63
N GLY A 216 -1.63 4.50 3.80
CA GLY A 216 -1.56 5.42 4.93
C GLY A 216 -0.15 5.58 5.50
N GLN A 217 0.70 4.55 5.43
CA GLN A 217 2.11 4.64 5.87
C GLN A 217 2.84 5.76 5.12
N LEU A 218 2.77 5.75 3.79
CA LEU A 218 3.39 6.80 2.98
C LEU A 218 2.76 8.16 3.26
N VAL A 219 1.43 8.26 3.28
CA VAL A 219 0.74 9.54 3.42
C VAL A 219 0.95 10.16 4.82
N GLU A 220 1.02 9.36 5.88
CA GLU A 220 1.39 9.88 7.20
C GLU A 220 2.82 10.44 7.20
N ARG A 221 3.78 9.78 6.53
CA ARG A 221 5.14 10.32 6.40
C ARG A 221 5.19 11.60 5.56
N LEU A 222 4.35 11.72 4.52
CA LEU A 222 4.29 12.92 3.69
C LEU A 222 3.68 14.12 4.44
N PHE A 223 2.56 13.93 5.12
CA PHE A 223 1.83 15.01 5.79
C PHE A 223 2.33 15.26 7.23
N GLY A 224 2.90 14.25 7.88
CA GLY A 224 3.12 14.21 9.32
C GLY A 224 1.83 13.85 10.09
N SER A 225 1.98 13.25 11.27
CA SER A 225 0.89 12.64 12.05
C SER A 225 -0.33 13.55 12.25
N LEU A 226 -0.16 14.79 12.72
CA LEU A 226 -1.29 15.69 13.00
C LEU A 226 -2.12 16.02 11.75
N ARG A 227 -1.45 16.33 10.64
CA ARG A 227 -2.10 16.67 9.37
C ARG A 227 -2.72 15.45 8.72
N PHE A 228 -2.09 14.28 8.86
CA PHE A 228 -2.65 13.01 8.46
C PHE A 228 -3.93 12.67 9.23
N THR A 229 -3.96 12.86 10.55
CA THR A 229 -5.19 12.67 11.35
C THR A 229 -6.31 13.59 10.87
N ALA A 230 -6.01 14.87 10.64
CA ALA A 230 -6.99 15.83 10.10
C ALA A 230 -7.50 15.40 8.71
N LEU A 231 -6.60 14.99 7.81
CA LEU A 231 -6.93 14.48 6.48
C LEU A 231 -7.87 13.26 6.57
N TYR A 232 -7.53 12.27 7.40
CA TYR A 232 -8.34 11.06 7.59
C TYR A 232 -9.75 11.37 8.09
N LEU A 233 -9.86 12.24 9.11
CA LEU A 233 -11.16 12.61 9.69
C LEU A 233 -12.00 13.46 8.74
N ILE A 234 -11.42 14.49 8.11
CA ILE A 234 -12.14 15.34 7.15
C ILE A 234 -12.66 14.50 6.00
N ALA A 235 -11.81 13.65 5.41
CA ALA A 235 -12.22 12.83 4.29
C ALA A 235 -13.28 11.79 4.69
N GLY A 236 -13.16 11.17 5.86
CA GLY A 236 -14.18 10.25 6.36
C GLY A 236 -15.53 10.93 6.58
N VAL A 237 -15.54 12.17 7.13
CA VAL A 237 -16.76 12.97 7.27
C VAL A 237 -17.33 13.36 5.91
N CYS A 238 -16.52 13.79 4.94
CA CYS A 238 -16.98 14.08 3.59
C CYS A 238 -17.58 12.85 2.89
N GLY A 239 -16.97 11.67 3.08
CA GLY A 239 -17.53 10.40 2.61
C GLY A 239 -18.86 10.07 3.27
N SER A 240 -18.93 10.14 4.60
CA SER A 240 -20.18 9.94 5.34
C SER A 240 -21.27 10.91 4.89
N LEU A 241 -20.94 12.18 4.68
CA LEU A 241 -21.87 13.20 4.21
C LEU A 241 -22.39 12.89 2.80
N ALA A 242 -21.50 12.58 1.84
CA ALA A 242 -21.91 12.19 0.49
C ALA A 242 -22.81 10.95 0.50
N SER A 243 -22.51 9.98 1.37
CA SER A 243 -23.33 8.79 1.57
C SER A 243 -24.69 9.09 2.20
N VAL A 244 -24.78 9.99 3.18
CA VAL A 244 -26.06 10.45 3.74
C VAL A 244 -26.93 11.10 2.66
N LEU A 245 -26.33 11.93 1.81
CA LEU A 245 -27.06 12.65 0.77
C LEU A 245 -27.52 11.74 -0.38
N TRP A 246 -26.72 10.73 -0.74
CA TRP A 246 -27.01 9.86 -1.88
C TRP A 246 -27.78 8.59 -1.50
N ASN A 247 -27.48 8.02 -0.33
CA ASN A 247 -28.02 6.74 0.16
C ASN A 247 -28.50 6.86 1.61
N PRO A 248 -29.51 7.71 1.91
CA PRO A 248 -29.94 7.99 3.29
C PRO A 248 -30.47 6.75 4.01
N ASP A 249 -31.09 5.81 3.30
CA ASP A 249 -31.70 4.61 3.87
C ASP A 249 -30.72 3.44 4.07
N VAL A 250 -29.48 3.58 3.58
CA VAL A 250 -28.47 2.54 3.66
C VAL A 250 -27.60 2.78 4.89
N ASN A 251 -27.52 1.77 5.77
CA ASN A 251 -26.57 1.78 6.87
C ASN A 251 -25.15 1.56 6.31
N SER A 252 -24.20 2.41 6.69
CA SER A 252 -22.82 2.33 6.23
C SER A 252 -21.83 2.33 7.40
N VAL A 253 -20.79 1.53 7.26
CA VAL A 253 -19.68 1.38 8.21
C VAL A 253 -18.39 1.13 7.44
N GLY A 254 -17.25 1.42 8.06
CA GLY A 254 -15.93 1.08 7.56
C GLY A 254 -15.08 2.31 7.28
N ALA A 255 -13.76 2.11 7.37
CA ALA A 255 -12.77 3.16 7.14
C ALA A 255 -12.64 3.57 5.67
N SER A 256 -13.27 2.83 4.74
CA SER A 256 -13.00 2.93 3.30
C SER A 256 -13.18 4.33 2.72
N GLY A 257 -14.22 5.09 3.11
CA GLY A 257 -14.37 6.49 2.68
C GLY A 257 -13.15 7.35 3.04
N ALA A 258 -12.63 7.21 4.26
CA ALA A 258 -11.43 7.91 4.70
C ALA A 258 -10.16 7.41 3.98
N ILE A 259 -10.07 6.11 3.66
CA ILE A 259 -8.95 5.53 2.90
C ILE A 259 -8.93 6.08 1.46
N PHE A 260 -10.08 6.16 0.80
CA PHE A 260 -10.22 6.84 -0.49
C PHE A 260 -9.81 8.32 -0.38
N GLY A 261 -10.13 8.95 0.74
CA GLY A 261 -9.63 10.28 1.08
C GLY A 261 -8.13 10.41 1.21
N ILE A 262 -7.47 9.45 1.85
CA ILE A 262 -6.01 9.38 1.93
C ILE A 262 -5.41 9.34 0.52
N VAL A 263 -6.00 8.53 -0.39
CA VAL A 263 -5.60 8.49 -1.80
C VAL A 263 -5.82 9.85 -2.47
N GLY A 264 -6.97 10.49 -2.24
CA GLY A 264 -7.25 11.84 -2.75
C GLY A 264 -6.24 12.87 -2.25
N GLY A 265 -5.88 12.81 -0.98
CA GLY A 265 -4.86 13.66 -0.37
C GLY A 265 -3.47 13.42 -0.96
N LEU A 266 -3.12 12.18 -1.28
CA LEU A 266 -1.87 11.84 -1.97
C LEU A 266 -1.84 12.39 -3.41
N LEU A 267 -2.96 12.29 -4.13
CA LEU A 267 -3.10 12.90 -5.47
C LEU A 267 -2.96 14.43 -5.40
N ALA A 268 -3.54 15.07 -4.39
CA ALA A 268 -3.37 16.51 -4.15
C ALA A 268 -1.92 16.87 -3.82
N PHE A 269 -1.27 16.10 -2.95
CA PHE A 269 0.13 16.32 -2.55
C PHE A 269 1.07 16.24 -3.74
N THR A 270 0.95 15.20 -4.57
CA THR A 270 1.79 14.97 -5.75
C THR A 270 1.46 15.91 -6.93
N ARG A 271 0.38 16.68 -6.86
CA ARG A 271 0.07 17.74 -7.83
C ARG A 271 0.77 19.06 -7.50
N ARG A 272 1.20 19.27 -6.26
CA ARG A 272 1.86 20.51 -5.85
C ARG A 272 3.30 20.54 -6.36
N GLU A 273 3.63 21.57 -7.13
CA GLU A 273 4.98 21.81 -7.65
C GLU A 273 6.02 21.91 -6.52
N ASN A 274 5.65 22.57 -5.41
CA ASN A 274 6.52 22.76 -4.24
C ASN A 274 6.42 21.63 -3.19
N SER A 275 5.92 20.45 -3.56
CA SER A 275 5.78 19.31 -2.63
C SER A 275 7.13 18.75 -2.16
N GLY A 276 8.19 18.87 -2.97
CA GLY A 276 9.47 18.23 -2.73
C GLY A 276 9.47 16.73 -3.02
N VAL A 277 8.45 16.23 -3.73
CA VAL A 277 8.43 14.86 -4.29
C VAL A 277 9.00 14.92 -5.71
N PRO A 278 10.04 14.15 -6.03
CA PRO A 278 10.60 14.13 -7.38
C PRO A 278 9.61 13.61 -8.45
N PRO A 279 9.70 14.07 -9.71
CA PRO A 279 8.78 13.65 -10.76
C PRO A 279 8.75 12.14 -11.01
N THR A 280 9.89 11.45 -10.91
CA THR A 280 9.95 9.98 -11.08
C THR A 280 9.12 9.25 -10.03
N VAL A 281 9.26 9.65 -8.76
CA VAL A 281 8.47 9.12 -7.64
C VAL A 281 6.98 9.39 -7.82
N VAL A 282 6.61 10.59 -8.28
CA VAL A 282 5.21 10.91 -8.59
C VAL A 282 4.64 9.97 -9.66
N ASN A 283 5.40 9.68 -10.71
CA ASN A 283 4.97 8.80 -11.79
C ASN A 283 4.80 7.35 -11.29
N ASP A 284 5.71 6.85 -10.47
CA ASP A 284 5.61 5.52 -9.86
C ASP A 284 4.38 5.38 -8.96
N LEU A 285 4.13 6.40 -8.12
CA LEU A 285 2.95 6.44 -7.25
C LEU A 285 1.67 6.47 -8.07
N ARG A 286 1.59 7.28 -9.12
CA ARG A 286 0.41 7.32 -10.00
C ARG A 286 0.19 5.99 -10.73
N GLY A 287 1.27 5.37 -11.21
CA GLY A 287 1.22 4.08 -11.91
C GLY A 287 0.70 2.93 -11.05
N SER A 288 0.93 2.97 -9.73
CA SER A 288 0.42 1.98 -8.78
C SER A 288 -0.97 2.31 -8.21
N LEU A 289 -1.24 3.59 -7.91
CA LEU A 289 -2.48 4.02 -7.26
C LEU A 289 -3.68 4.09 -8.21
N LEU A 290 -3.49 4.54 -9.46
CA LEU A 290 -4.61 4.72 -10.39
C LEU A 290 -5.30 3.39 -10.75
N PRO A 291 -4.57 2.30 -11.11
CA PRO A 291 -5.21 1.02 -11.35
C PRO A 291 -5.93 0.48 -10.12
N PHE A 292 -5.35 0.64 -8.93
CA PHE A 292 -5.99 0.26 -7.66
C PHE A 292 -7.29 1.04 -7.43
N LEU A 293 -7.27 2.36 -7.61
CA LEU A 293 -8.44 3.22 -7.42
C LEU A 293 -9.56 2.87 -8.39
N VAL A 294 -9.24 2.73 -9.68
CA VAL A 294 -10.21 2.37 -10.73
C VAL A 294 -10.80 0.99 -10.44
N PHE A 295 -9.96 0.01 -10.10
CA PHE A 295 -10.44 -1.33 -9.77
C PHE A 295 -11.38 -1.32 -8.56
N ASN A 296 -11.03 -0.64 -7.46
CA ASN A 296 -11.87 -0.63 -6.26
C ASN A 296 -13.20 0.12 -6.47
N LEU A 297 -13.21 1.24 -7.19
CA LEU A 297 -14.45 1.94 -7.53
C LEU A 297 -15.33 1.10 -8.44
N ALA A 298 -14.76 0.51 -9.50
CA ALA A 298 -15.48 -0.36 -10.43
C ALA A 298 -16.03 -1.61 -9.74
N ALA A 299 -15.22 -2.25 -8.90
CA ALA A 299 -15.64 -3.38 -8.07
C ALA A 299 -16.78 -3.00 -7.13
N GLY A 300 -16.78 -1.78 -6.58
CA GLY A 300 -17.87 -1.29 -5.73
C GLY A 300 -19.23 -1.24 -6.43
N PHE A 301 -19.28 -1.09 -7.76
CA PHE A 301 -20.53 -1.21 -8.53
C PHE A 301 -20.97 -2.67 -8.75
N LEU A 302 -20.05 -3.62 -8.62
CA LEU A 302 -20.29 -5.05 -8.83
C LEU A 302 -20.64 -5.79 -7.53
N TYR A 303 -20.15 -5.30 -6.38
CA TYR A 303 -20.42 -5.89 -5.07
C TYR A 303 -21.55 -5.15 -4.35
N PRO A 304 -22.74 -5.77 -4.22
CA PRO A 304 -23.81 -5.22 -3.40
C PRO A 304 -23.27 -5.01 -1.97
N HIS A 305 -23.65 -3.91 -1.34
CA HIS A 305 -23.16 -3.43 -0.03
C HIS A 305 -21.89 -2.57 -0.04
N THR A 306 -21.37 -2.16 -1.19
CA THR A 306 -20.32 -1.13 -1.28
C THR A 306 -20.93 0.27 -1.37
N ASP A 307 -20.41 1.21 -0.59
CA ASP A 307 -20.89 2.59 -0.54
C ASP A 307 -20.03 3.51 -1.42
N ASN A 308 -20.31 3.50 -2.72
CA ASN A 308 -19.55 4.30 -3.69
C ASN A 308 -19.71 5.81 -3.46
N ALA A 309 -20.83 6.25 -2.90
CA ALA A 309 -21.02 7.66 -2.53
C ALA A 309 -20.03 8.06 -1.43
N ALA A 310 -19.82 7.19 -0.43
CA ALA A 310 -18.78 7.41 0.58
C ALA A 310 -17.36 7.43 -0.01
N HIS A 311 -17.06 6.56 -0.97
CA HIS A 311 -15.74 6.53 -1.63
C HIS A 311 -15.48 7.80 -2.44
N LEU A 312 -16.44 8.23 -3.25
CA LEU A 312 -16.32 9.45 -4.07
C LEU A 312 -16.26 10.72 -3.19
N GLY A 313 -17.14 10.82 -2.19
CA GLY A 313 -17.13 11.93 -1.24
C GLY A 313 -15.85 11.99 -0.42
N GLY A 314 -15.34 10.82 0.00
CA GLY A 314 -14.07 10.70 0.69
C GLY A 314 -12.90 11.12 -0.19
N LEU A 315 -12.82 10.61 -1.42
CA LEU A 315 -11.79 10.97 -2.40
C LEU A 315 -11.76 12.48 -2.67
N ALA A 316 -12.93 13.09 -2.92
CA ALA A 316 -13.05 14.53 -3.17
C ALA A 316 -12.69 15.37 -1.93
N GLY A 317 -13.22 15.01 -0.77
CA GLY A 317 -12.93 15.69 0.50
C GLY A 317 -11.46 15.59 0.89
N GLY A 318 -10.86 14.41 0.71
CA GLY A 318 -9.44 14.16 0.95
C GLY A 318 -8.54 14.89 -0.04
N TRP A 319 -8.93 15.02 -1.31
CA TRP A 319 -8.21 15.84 -2.29
C TRP A 319 -8.20 17.32 -1.88
N LEU A 320 -9.35 17.88 -1.52
CA LEU A 320 -9.45 19.27 -1.06
C LEU A 320 -8.65 19.50 0.24
N ALA A 321 -8.83 18.62 1.23
CA ALA A 321 -8.07 18.68 2.48
C ALA A 321 -6.56 18.52 2.22
N GLY A 322 -6.17 17.67 1.29
CA GLY A 322 -4.78 17.47 0.89
C GLY A 322 -4.15 18.74 0.33
N LEU A 323 -4.85 19.50 -0.51
CA LEU A 323 -4.36 20.78 -1.02
C LEU A 323 -4.08 21.79 0.10
N LEU A 324 -4.94 21.81 1.12
CA LEU A 324 -4.85 22.73 2.25
C LEU A 324 -3.80 22.29 3.29
N LEU A 325 -3.71 20.99 3.55
CA LEU A 325 -2.88 20.43 4.62
C LEU A 325 -1.47 20.06 4.16
N ALA A 326 -1.22 19.91 2.84
CA ALA A 326 0.09 19.49 2.37
C ALA A 326 1.21 20.44 2.83
N ARG A 327 2.36 19.87 3.20
CA ARG A 327 3.59 20.59 3.49
C ARG A 327 4.61 20.45 2.35
N SER A 328 5.64 21.29 2.35
CA SER A 328 6.83 21.06 1.52
C SER A 328 7.77 20.09 2.23
N LEU A 329 8.36 19.16 1.47
CA LEU A 329 9.40 18.24 1.96
C LEU A 329 10.82 18.75 1.71
N HIS A 330 10.99 19.90 1.05
CA HIS A 330 12.31 20.51 0.86
C HIS A 330 12.99 20.75 2.21
N VAL A 331 14.23 20.28 2.35
CA VAL A 331 15.03 20.49 3.55
C VAL A 331 15.80 21.81 3.41
N PRO A 332 15.77 22.72 4.40
CA PRO A 332 16.48 24.00 4.33
C PRO A 332 17.99 23.82 4.12
N ALA A 333 18.58 24.67 3.27
CA ALA A 333 20.02 24.68 3.03
C ALA A 333 20.80 24.93 4.36
N GLY A 334 21.85 24.14 4.60
CA GLY A 334 22.70 24.24 5.80
C GLY A 334 22.38 23.27 6.93
N ARG A 335 21.33 22.44 6.82
CA ARG A 335 21.12 21.28 7.71
C ARG A 335 21.48 20.02 6.93
N SER A 336 22.63 19.41 7.23
CA SER A 336 23.08 18.27 6.44
C SER A 336 22.19 17.05 6.72
N MET A 337 21.72 16.40 5.66
CA MET A 337 21.09 15.08 5.74
C MET A 337 22.09 14.01 6.20
N HIS A 338 23.38 14.29 5.98
CA HIS A 338 24.52 13.42 6.22
C HIS A 338 24.85 13.25 7.71
N GLU A 339 24.76 14.31 8.53
CA GLU A 339 25.06 14.24 9.98
C GLU A 339 24.15 13.27 10.75
N ARG A 340 22.92 13.01 10.27
CA ARG A 340 22.01 12.06 10.93
C ARG A 340 22.19 10.60 10.50
N ARG A 341 22.83 10.29 9.37
CA ARG A 341 23.16 8.89 9.00
C ARG A 341 24.16 8.29 9.99
N LEU A 342 25.14 9.08 10.43
CA LEU A 342 26.15 8.68 11.41
C LEU A 342 25.55 8.38 12.80
N HIS A 343 24.50 9.11 13.19
CA HIS A 343 23.84 8.90 14.49
C HIS A 343 22.80 7.77 14.52
N ARG A 344 22.41 7.17 13.39
CA ARG A 344 21.48 6.01 13.37
C ARG A 344 22.19 4.65 13.33
N HIS A 345 23.50 4.64 13.07
CA HIS A 345 24.33 3.43 13.05
C HIS A 345 25.22 3.29 14.29
N LEU A 346 25.04 4.17 15.29
CA LEU A 346 25.55 4.05 16.65
C LEU A 346 24.37 3.77 17.58
#